data_AF-A0A9X4GLT7-F1
#
_entry.id   AF-A0A9X4GLT7-F1
#
_cell.length_a   1.000
_cell.length_b   1.000
_cell.length_c   1.000
_cell.angle_alpha   90.00
_cell.angle_beta   90.00
_cell.angle_gamma   90.00
#
_symmetry.space_group_name_H-M   'P 1'
#
loop_
_entity.id
_entity.type
_entity.pdbx_description
1 polymer ?
#
loop_
_entity_poly.entity_id
_entity_poly.type
_entity_poly.pdbx_seq_one_letter_code
_entity_poly.pdbx_strand_id
1 'polypeptide(L)'
;MKKTDSERLKHEITGLAVLEILRMHTDVSLAAVIKQLRLMQASETDGTRKQLIDSVINDFTNINPGKISRKPDKTRDESAFSASKNPKLH
;
A
#
# COMPACT_ATOMS: atom_id res chain seq x y z
N MET A 1 5.18 -13.29 15.48
CA MET A 1 4.10 -12.86 14.55
C MET A 1 4.09 -13.76 13.33
N LYS A 2 2.93 -14.17 12.80
CA LYS A 2 2.88 -14.98 11.56
C LYS A 2 3.30 -14.10 10.38
N LYS A 3 3.89 -14.69 9.34
CA LYS A 3 4.38 -13.95 8.15
C LYS A 3 3.26 -13.12 7.48
N THR A 4 2.05 -13.67 7.42
CA THR A 4 0.86 -13.01 6.85
C THR A 4 0.46 -11.74 7.61
N ASP A 5 0.56 -11.79 8.94
CA ASP A 5 0.18 -10.66 9.80
C ASP A 5 1.19 -9.52 9.67
N SER A 6 2.47 -9.88 9.50
CA SER A 6 3.54 -8.92 9.26
C SER A 6 3.34 -8.14 7.96
N GLU A 7 3.02 -8.83 6.87
CA GLU A 7 2.81 -8.18 5.57
C GLU A 7 1.56 -7.31 5.57
N ARG A 8 0.47 -7.78 6.20
CA ARG A 8 -0.73 -6.96 6.42
C ARG A 8 -0.39 -5.67 7.18
N LEU A 9 0.40 -5.76 8.25
CA LEU A 9 0.81 -4.59 9.04
C LEU A 9 1.71 -3.64 8.25
N LYS A 10 2.61 -4.14 7.39
CA LYS A 10 3.42 -3.29 6.50
C LYS A 10 2.54 -2.48 5.55
N HIS A 11 1.52 -3.11 4.96
CA HIS A 11 0.56 -2.41 4.10
C HIS A 11 -0.25 -1.37 4.87
N GLU A 12 -0.69 -1.69 6.09
CA GLU A 12 -1.40 -0.75 6.96
C GLU A 12 -0.53 0.47 7.32
N ILE A 13 0.72 0.25 7.74
CA ILE A 13 1.70 1.32 8.02
C ILE A 13 1.89 2.22 6.79
N THR A 14 2.04 1.61 5.61
CA THR A 14 2.19 2.34 4.36
C THR A 14 0.94 3.18 4.05
N GLY A 15 -0.25 2.58 4.20
CA GLY A 15 -1.52 3.27 3.99
C GLY A 15 -1.69 4.47 4.93
N LEU A 16 -1.37 4.31 6.21
CA LEU A 16 -1.41 5.40 7.18
C LEU A 16 -0.45 6.54 6.81
N ALA A 17 0.76 6.23 6.36
CA ALA A 17 1.71 7.25 5.93
C ALA A 17 1.18 8.05 4.72
N VAL A 18 0.58 7.38 3.74
CA VAL A 18 0.01 8.05 2.56
C VAL A 18 -1.21 8.87 2.92
N LEU A 19 -2.11 8.35 3.76
CA LEU A 19 -3.28 9.08 4.22
C LEU A 19 -2.89 10.36 4.97
N GLU A 20 -1.83 10.31 5.78
CA GLU A 20 -1.33 11.47 6.49
C GLU A 20 -0.77 12.55 5.56
N ILE A 21 -0.07 12.15 4.49
CA ILE A 21 0.42 13.08 3.44
C ILE A 21 -0.76 13.76 2.73
N LEU A 22 -1.80 13.00 2.40
CA LEU A 22 -3.02 13.53 1.78
C LEU A 22 -3.77 14.47 2.74
N ARG A 23 -3.82 14.13 4.04
CA ARG A 23 -4.40 14.98 5.09
C ARG A 23 -3.67 16.31 5.22
N MET A 24 -2.36 16.32 4.99
CA MET A 24 -1.54 17.53 4.98
C MET A 24 -1.66 18.36 3.69
N HIS A 25 -2.51 17.95 2.74
CA HIS A 25 -2.65 18.58 1.42
C HIS A 25 -1.32 18.68 0.64
N THR A 26 -0.49 17.65 0.78
CA THR A 26 0.81 17.56 0.10
C THR A 26 0.78 16.49 -1.00
N ASP A 27 1.58 16.70 -2.04
CA ASP A 27 1.71 15.74 -3.13
C ASP A 27 2.31 14.42 -2.65
N VAL A 28 1.67 13.31 -3.04
CA VAL A 28 2.17 11.98 -2.73
C VAL A 28 3.37 11.68 -3.62
N SER A 29 4.55 11.66 -3.00
CA SER A 29 5.81 11.29 -3.64
C SER A 29 6.59 10.30 -2.77
N LEU A 30 7.53 9.56 -3.37
CA LEU A 30 8.39 8.62 -2.64
C LEU A 30 9.12 9.33 -1.48
N ALA A 31 9.63 10.53 -1.72
CA ALA A 31 10.30 11.34 -0.70
C ALA A 31 9.36 11.73 0.44
N ALA A 32 8.12 12.13 0.13
CA ALA A 32 7.11 12.45 1.14
C ALA A 32 6.76 11.22 2.00
N VAL A 33 6.57 10.05 1.36
CA VAL A 33 6.29 8.78 2.05
C VAL A 33 7.44 8.38 2.97
N ILE A 34 8.69 8.40 2.51
CA ILE A 34 9.85 8.08 3.35
C ILE A 34 9.96 9.07 4.53
N LYS A 35 9.75 10.37 4.29
CA LYS A 35 9.77 11.37 5.36
C LYS A 35 8.70 11.08 6.40
N GLN A 36 7.47 10.77 5.97
CA GLN A 36 6.37 10.49 6.88
C GLN A 36 6.59 9.20 7.69
N LEU A 37 7.11 8.15 7.06
CA LEU A 37 7.46 6.92 7.76
C LEU A 37 8.54 7.13 8.82
N ARG A 38 9.54 8.00 8.59
CA ARG A 38 10.55 8.36 9.60
C ARG A 38 9.93 9.09 10.79
N LEU A 39 8.95 9.96 10.56
CA LEU A 39 8.23 10.64 11.64
C LEU A 39 7.42 9.65 12.48
N MET A 40 6.74 8.71 11.81
CA MET A 40 6.02 7.61 12.48
C MET A 40 6.98 6.75 13.30
N GLN A 41 8.14 6.35 12.75
CA GLN A 41 9.16 5.58 13.44
C GLN A 41 9.70 6.28 14.70
N ALA A 42 9.92 7.60 14.62
CA ALA A 42 10.41 8.40 15.74
C ALA A 42 9.39 8.51 16.89
N SER A 43 8.10 8.45 16.55
CA SER A 43 6.99 8.56 17.51
C SER A 43 6.51 7.20 18.02
N GLU A 44 7.02 6.11 17.46
CA GLU A 44 6.59 4.75 17.78
C GLU A 44 7.25 4.21 19.05
N THR A 45 6.44 3.71 19.97
CA THR A 45 6.88 3.13 21.24
C THR A 45 6.95 1.61 21.21
N ASP A 46 6.14 0.96 20.36
CA ASP A 46 6.20 -0.50 20.19
C ASP A 46 7.43 -0.88 19.36
N GLY A 47 8.39 -1.56 19.99
CA GLY A 47 9.62 -2.02 19.34
C GLY A 47 9.38 -2.94 18.13
N THR A 48 8.34 -3.77 18.17
CA THR A 48 8.00 -4.67 17.05
C THR A 48 7.50 -3.86 15.87
N ARG A 49 6.60 -2.91 16.12
CA ARG A 49 6.06 -2.02 15.11
C ARG A 49 7.13 -1.09 14.54
N LYS A 50 8.04 -0.61 15.38
CA LYS A 50 9.20 0.20 14.95
C LYS A 50 10.08 -0.55 13.95
N GLN A 51 10.40 -1.82 14.22
CA GLN A 51 11.14 -2.67 13.28
C GLN A 51 10.39 -2.90 11.96
N LEU A 52 9.06 -2.99 11.99
CA LEU A 52 8.25 -3.08 10.76
C LEU A 52 8.33 -1.79 9.95
N ILE A 53 8.24 -0.63 10.61
CA ILE A 53 8.39 0.67 9.95
C ILE A 53 9.78 0.76 9.29
N ASP A 54 10.83 0.32 9.97
CA ASP A 54 12.20 0.26 9.40
C ASP A 54 12.27 -0.64 8.17
N SER A 55 11.62 -1.80 8.22
CA SER A 55 11.51 -2.68 7.05
C SER A 55 10.82 -1.99 5.87
N VAL A 56 9.70 -1.29 6.12
CA VAL A 56 8.96 -0.57 5.07
C VAL A 56 9.81 0.56 4.47
N ILE A 57 10.51 1.33 5.31
CA ILE A 57 11.45 2.38 4.84
C ILE A 57 12.53 1.77 3.95
N ASN A 58 13.09 0.63 4.34
CA ASN A 58 14.09 -0.08 3.54
C ASN A 58 13.52 -0.60 2.22
N ASP A 59 12.27 -1.08 2.20
CA ASP A 59 11.59 -1.53 0.98
C ASP A 59 11.42 -0.36 -0.02
N PHE A 60 11.08 0.83 0.47
CA PHE A 60 10.96 2.05 -0.35
C PHE A 60 12.30 2.66 -0.77
N THR A 61 13.37 2.46 0.01
CA THR A 61 14.71 2.99 -0.29
C THR A 61 15.46 2.08 -1.26
N ASN A 62 15.27 0.76 -1.14
CA ASN A 62 15.94 -0.25 -1.95
C ASN A 62 15.06 -0.76 -3.09
N ILE A 63 14.18 0.07 -3.64
CA ILE A 63 13.37 -0.30 -4.81
C ILE A 63 14.32 -0.62 -5.96
N ASN A 64 14.56 -1.91 -6.14
CA ASN A 64 15.26 -2.45 -7.28
C ASN A 64 14.18 -2.74 -8.33
N PRO A 65 14.01 -1.92 -9.38
CA PRO A 65 12.88 -2.01 -10.30
C PRO A 65 12.75 -3.37 -10.98
N GLY A 66 13.83 -4.18 -11.01
CA GLY A 66 13.81 -5.55 -11.54
C GLY A 66 13.12 -6.61 -10.67
N LYS A 67 12.77 -6.32 -9.40
CA LYS A 67 12.09 -7.28 -8.49
C LYS A 67 10.60 -7.01 -8.30
N ILE A 68 10.05 -5.95 -8.90
CA ILE A 68 8.61 -5.71 -8.91
C ILE A 68 8.00 -6.72 -9.87
N SER A 69 7.74 -7.93 -9.36
CA SER A 69 6.93 -8.93 -10.04
C SER A 69 5.53 -8.35 -10.18
N ARG A 70 5.30 -7.64 -11.29
CA ARG A 70 3.96 -7.40 -11.84
C ARG A 70 3.41 -8.76 -12.28
N LYS A 71 3.08 -9.64 -11.33
CA LYS A 71 2.06 -10.61 -11.62
C LYS A 71 0.77 -9.80 -11.60
N PRO A 72 0.10 -9.56 -12.74
CA PRO A 72 -1.27 -9.13 -12.66
C PRO A 72 -1.97 -10.21 -11.85
N ASP A 73 -2.49 -9.82 -10.68
CA ASP A 73 -3.46 -10.64 -10.00
C ASP A 73 -4.55 -10.87 -11.05
N LYS A 74 -4.69 -12.10 -11.53
CA LYS A 74 -5.75 -12.45 -12.47
C LYS A 74 -7.03 -12.36 -11.66
N THR A 75 -7.58 -11.16 -11.55
CA THR A 75 -8.92 -10.94 -11.03
C THR A 75 -9.85 -11.72 -11.95
N ARG A 76 -10.33 -12.80 -11.35
CA ARG A 76 -11.34 -13.72 -11.80
C ARG A 76 -12.62 -12.91 -12.11
N ASP A 77 -13.14 -13.14 -13.31
CA ASP A 77 -14.44 -12.67 -13.85
C ASP A 77 -14.66 -11.17 -14.07
N GLU A 78 -14.21 -10.68 -15.23
CA GLU A 78 -14.99 -9.70 -16.00
C GLU A 78 -16.26 -10.38 -16.56
N SER A 79 -17.28 -10.64 -15.73
CA SER A 79 -18.56 -11.16 -16.26
C SER A 79 -19.81 -10.84 -15.43
N ALA A 80 -19.74 -10.00 -14.38
CA ALA A 80 -20.91 -9.75 -13.52
C ALA A 80 -21.66 -8.43 -13.78
N PHE A 81 -21.23 -7.60 -14.74
CA PHE A 81 -21.82 -6.26 -14.97
C PHE A 81 -22.24 -5.97 -16.42
N SER A 82 -22.61 -6.98 -17.20
CA SER A 82 -23.43 -6.80 -18.41
C SER A 82 -24.92 -6.77 -18.04
N ALA A 83 -25.33 -5.68 -17.40
CA ALA A 83 -26.74 -5.34 -17.26
C ALA A 83 -27.31 -4.88 -18.62
N SER A 84 -28.57 -5.25 -18.85
CA SER A 84 -29.49 -4.80 -19.91
C SER A 84 -29.45 -5.54 -21.24
N LYS A 85 -30.20 -6.65 -21.29
CA LYS A 85 -30.87 -7.12 -22.51
C LYS A 85 -31.84 -6.03 -22.96
N ASN A 86 -31.56 -5.36 -24.08
CA ASN A 86 -32.55 -4.53 -24.76
C ASN A 86 -33.68 -5.42 -25.28
N PRO A 87 -34.97 -5.13 -25.01
CA PRO A 87 -36.05 -5.80 -25.70
C PRO A 87 -36.09 -5.31 -27.16
N LYS A 88 -36.05 -6.23 -28.12
CA LYS A 88 -36.32 -5.92 -29.53
C LYS A 88 -37.80 -5.52 -29.67
N LEU A 89 -38.05 -4.26 -30.02
CA LEU A 89 -39.28 -3.83 -30.67
C LEU A 89 -39.02 -3.86 -32.18
N HIS A 90 -39.63 -4.81 -32.88
CA HIS A 90 -40.24 -4.69 -34.21
C HIS A 90 -40.76 -6.04 -34.67
#